data_AF-A0A095STI4-F1
#
_entry.id   AF-A0A095STI4-F1
#
_cell.length_a   1.000
_cell.length_b   1.000
_cell.length_c   1.000
_cell.angle_alpha   90.00
_cell.angle_beta   90.00
_cell.angle_gamma   90.00
#
_symmetry.space_group_name_H-M   'P 1'
#
loop_
_entity.id
_entity.type
_entity.pdbx_description
1 polymer ?
#
loop_
_entity_poly.entity_id
_entity_poly.type
_entity_poly.pdbx_seq_one_letter_code
_entity_poly.pdbx_strand_id
1 'polypeptide(L)'
;MKTLIFLLLFCSFSFAQTSTEKWNDYNRRYEYFDSNGNMTGYKTYNSYTQAWEYYKIENTQRQVVQSYDFNTAYKVLEYKQNKFDNNFAKIQNYINHMFDNLRQSDNEPEIINRVIRRFEDEAVDKIPKDADLSQDYNRELIMKFLYQQAKRIMKSEGLLKE
;
A
#
# COMPACT_ATOMS: atom_id res chain seq x y z
N MET A 1 -29.77 -70.50 -17.47
CA MET A 1 -28.46 -69.81 -17.66
C MET A 1 -28.53 -68.53 -18.50
N LYS A 2 -29.66 -68.14 -19.10
CA LYS A 2 -29.76 -66.87 -19.88
C LYS A 2 -30.20 -65.65 -19.05
N THR A 3 -30.76 -65.85 -17.86
CA THR A 3 -31.21 -64.78 -16.95
C THR A 3 -30.12 -64.24 -16.01
N LEU A 4 -29.00 -64.96 -15.84
CA LEU A 4 -27.91 -64.54 -14.96
C LEU A 4 -26.94 -63.54 -15.62
N ILE A 5 -26.90 -63.51 -16.96
CA ILE A 5 -26.04 -62.59 -17.73
C ILE A 5 -26.63 -61.18 -17.79
N PHE A 6 -27.96 -61.05 -17.70
CA PHE A 6 -28.62 -59.73 -17.70
C PHE A 6 -28.42 -58.95 -16.39
N LEU A 7 -28.16 -59.64 -15.27
CA LEU A 7 -27.93 -59.00 -13.97
C LEU A 7 -26.51 -58.42 -13.83
N LEU A 8 -25.55 -58.97 -14.58
CA LEU A 8 -24.13 -58.55 -14.55
C LEU A 8 -23.84 -57.29 -15.40
N LEU A 9 -24.76 -56.90 -16.29
CA LEU A 9 -24.63 -55.72 -17.15
C LEU A 9 -25.15 -54.42 -16.52
N PHE A 10 -25.82 -54.47 -15.37
CA PHE A 10 -26.39 -53.30 -14.70
C PHE A 10 -25.52 -52.70 -13.58
N CYS A 11 -24.36 -53.28 -13.27
CA CYS A 11 -23.52 -52.86 -12.14
C CYS A 11 -22.32 -51.96 -12.52
N SER A 12 -22.20 -51.50 -13.76
CA SER A 12 -21.16 -50.55 -14.15
C SER A 12 -21.57 -49.11 -13.84
N PHE A 13 -21.85 -48.80 -12.58
CA PHE A 13 -21.88 -47.41 -12.11
C PHE A 13 -20.45 -46.91 -12.00
N SER A 14 -19.96 -46.27 -13.06
CA SER A 14 -18.71 -45.53 -13.06
C SER A 14 -18.79 -44.41 -12.03
N PHE A 15 -18.18 -44.60 -10.86
CA PHE A 15 -17.94 -43.52 -9.91
C PHE A 15 -16.90 -42.57 -10.52
N ALA A 16 -17.35 -41.54 -11.25
CA ALA A 16 -16.49 -40.42 -11.60
C ALA A 16 -16.17 -39.66 -10.31
N GLN A 17 -14.90 -39.61 -9.91
CA GLN A 17 -14.47 -38.78 -8.79
C GLN A 17 -14.69 -37.32 -9.17
N THR A 18 -15.73 -36.69 -8.63
CA THR A 18 -16.07 -35.30 -8.93
C THR A 18 -15.01 -34.38 -8.33
N SER A 19 -14.21 -33.74 -9.19
CA SER A 19 -13.36 -32.64 -8.79
C SER A 19 -13.95 -31.33 -9.28
N THR A 20 -14.01 -30.33 -8.39
CA THR A 20 -14.52 -29.00 -8.71
C THR A 20 -13.35 -28.06 -8.95
N GLU A 21 -13.32 -27.41 -10.12
CA GLU A 21 -12.40 -26.31 -10.42
C GLU A 21 -13.05 -24.97 -10.05
N LYS A 22 -12.35 -24.14 -9.29
CA LYS A 22 -12.79 -22.80 -8.92
C LYS A 22 -11.66 -21.81 -9.14
N TRP A 23 -11.97 -20.71 -9.83
CA TRP A 23 -11.05 -19.58 -9.92
C TRP A 23 -10.95 -18.85 -8.58
N ASN A 24 -9.72 -18.57 -8.17
CA ASN A 24 -9.43 -17.78 -6.98
C ASN A 24 -8.81 -16.44 -7.43
N ASP A 25 -9.61 -15.37 -7.41
CA ASP A 25 -9.19 -14.02 -7.80
C ASP A 25 -8.00 -13.53 -6.96
N TYR A 26 -7.99 -13.84 -5.67
CA TYR A 26 -6.96 -13.40 -4.73
C TYR A 26 -5.59 -14.01 -5.05
N ASN A 27 -5.56 -15.30 -5.37
CA ASN A 27 -4.33 -16.02 -5.72
C ASN A 27 -4.05 -16.08 -7.22
N ARG A 28 -4.96 -15.55 -8.06
CA ARG A 28 -4.92 -15.61 -9.53
C ARG A 28 -4.60 -17.00 -10.07
N ARG A 29 -5.29 -18.01 -9.54
CA ARG A 29 -5.08 -19.42 -9.89
C ARG A 29 -6.40 -20.17 -9.88
N TYR A 30 -6.44 -21.29 -10.59
CA TYR A 30 -7.55 -22.24 -10.49
C TYR A 30 -7.24 -23.28 -9.42
N GLU A 31 -8.17 -23.46 -8.48
CA GLU A 31 -8.07 -24.38 -7.35
C GLU A 31 -8.98 -25.59 -7.59
N TYR A 32 -8.48 -26.79 -7.32
CA TYR A 32 -9.18 -28.06 -7.50
C TYR A 32 -9.56 -28.65 -6.15
N PHE A 33 -10.82 -29.05 -6.00
CA PHE A 33 -11.36 -29.60 -4.76
C PHE A 33 -11.87 -31.02 -4.97
N ASP A 34 -11.79 -31.86 -3.94
CA ASP A 34 -12.45 -33.16 -3.88
C ASP A 34 -13.94 -33.04 -3.48
N SER A 35 -14.65 -34.16 -3.49
CA SER A 35 -16.07 -34.22 -3.10
C SER A 35 -16.34 -33.82 -1.64
N ASN A 36 -15.33 -33.83 -0.78
CA ASN A 36 -15.41 -33.43 0.61
C ASN A 36 -15.05 -31.93 0.80
N GLY A 37 -14.78 -31.20 -0.29
CA GLY A 37 -14.39 -29.80 -0.27
C GLY A 37 -12.93 -29.55 0.11
N ASN A 38 -12.07 -30.58 0.13
CA ASN A 38 -10.64 -30.40 0.37
C ASN A 38 -9.92 -30.07 -0.94
N MET A 39 -8.99 -29.12 -0.90
CA MET A 39 -8.19 -28.78 -2.07
C MET A 39 -7.18 -29.90 -2.39
N THR A 40 -7.19 -30.40 -3.62
CA THR A 40 -6.33 -31.48 -4.13
C THR A 40 -5.19 -30.99 -5.01
N GLY A 41 -5.28 -29.75 -5.49
CA GLY A 41 -4.27 -29.14 -6.35
C GLY A 41 -4.66 -27.74 -6.80
N TYR A 42 -3.77 -27.09 -7.55
CA TYR A 42 -4.05 -25.83 -8.23
C TYR A 42 -3.21 -25.69 -9.50
N LYS A 43 -3.67 -24.90 -10.47
CA LYS A 43 -2.87 -24.48 -11.62
C LYS A 43 -2.71 -22.96 -11.66
N THR A 44 -1.50 -22.49 -11.94
CA THR A 44 -1.18 -21.06 -12.10
C THR A 44 -0.52 -20.83 -13.46
N TYR A 45 -0.67 -19.64 -14.01
CA TYR A 45 -0.04 -19.28 -15.28
C TYR A 45 1.37 -18.74 -15.03
N ASN A 46 2.38 -19.41 -15.57
CA ASN A 46 3.76 -18.94 -15.52
C ASN A 46 4.05 -18.08 -16.75
N SER A 47 4.33 -16.79 -16.52
CA SER A 47 4.61 -15.84 -17.59
C SER A 47 5.96 -16.05 -18.28
N TYR A 48 6.94 -16.67 -17.62
CA TYR A 48 8.26 -16.97 -18.17
C TYR A 48 8.20 -18.14 -19.16
N THR A 49 7.51 -19.22 -18.79
CA THR A 49 7.34 -20.41 -19.64
C THR A 49 6.13 -20.30 -20.56
N GLN A 50 5.31 -19.26 -20.38
CA GLN A 50 4.06 -19.01 -21.12
C GLN A 50 3.08 -20.20 -21.04
N ALA A 51 3.04 -20.88 -19.90
CA ALA A 51 2.28 -22.12 -19.72
C ALA A 51 1.55 -22.16 -18.38
N TRP A 52 0.48 -22.96 -18.32
CA TRP A 52 -0.19 -23.30 -17.07
C TRP A 52 0.56 -24.44 -16.37
N GLU A 53 1.00 -24.19 -15.14
CA GLU A 53 1.73 -25.16 -14.33
C GLU A 53 0.81 -25.70 -13.22
N TYR A 54 0.66 -27.02 -13.17
CA TYR A 54 -0.20 -27.72 -12.22
C TYR A 54 0.61 -28.27 -11.04
N TYR A 55 0.12 -28.02 -9.83
CA TYR A 55 0.72 -28.49 -8.59
C TYR A 55 -0.28 -29.35 -7.83
N LYS A 56 0.10 -30.61 -7.59
CA LYS A 56 -0.68 -31.56 -6.79
C LYS A 56 -0.38 -31.35 -5.31
N ILE A 57 -1.41 -31.36 -4.47
CA ILE A 57 -1.26 -31.33 -3.02
C ILE A 57 -1.35 -32.78 -2.54
N GLU A 58 -0.22 -33.33 -2.10
CA GLU A 58 -0.20 -34.65 -1.44
C GLU A 58 -0.67 -34.50 0.01
N ASN A 59 -1.35 -35.52 0.55
CA ASN A 59 -1.91 -35.56 1.91
C ASN A 59 -0.82 -35.66 3.01
N THR A 60 0.31 -34.97 2.84
CA THR A 60 1.19 -34.63 3.95
C THR A 60 0.52 -33.50 4.73
N GLN A 61 0.47 -33.64 6.06
CA GLN A 61 -0.14 -32.71 7.01
C GLN A 61 -0.20 -31.28 6.48
N ARG A 62 -1.42 -30.77 6.32
CA ARG A 62 -1.74 -29.45 5.76
C ARG A 62 -0.91 -28.35 6.42
N GLN A 63 0.23 -28.02 5.83
CA GLN A 63 0.72 -26.65 5.90
C GLN A 63 0.12 -25.95 4.70
N VAL A 64 -0.88 -25.11 4.98
CA VAL A 64 -1.27 -24.06 4.06
C VAL A 64 0.02 -23.26 3.83
N VAL A 65 0.67 -23.44 2.68
CA VAL A 65 1.78 -22.58 2.29
C VAL A 65 1.15 -21.21 2.05
N GLN A 66 1.18 -20.35 3.06
CA GLN A 66 0.90 -18.93 2.89
C GLN A 66 1.95 -18.41 1.90
N SER A 67 1.53 -18.24 0.65
CA SER A 67 2.39 -17.72 -0.42
C SER A 67 2.80 -16.25 -0.19
N TYR A 68 2.22 -15.60 0.81
CA TYR A 68 2.45 -14.19 1.12
C TYR A 68 3.18 -14.07 2.45
N ASP A 69 4.35 -13.44 2.39
CA ASP A 69 5.09 -13.00 3.57
C ASP A 69 4.42 -11.74 4.14
N PHE A 70 3.34 -11.95 4.90
CA PHE A 70 2.63 -10.88 5.61
C PHE A 70 3.57 -10.10 6.53
N ASN A 71 4.58 -10.75 7.11
CA ASN A 71 5.56 -10.08 7.96
C ASN A 71 6.37 -9.06 7.16
N THR A 72 6.79 -9.40 5.94
CA THR A 72 7.41 -8.42 5.03
C THR A 72 6.43 -7.31 4.64
N ALA A 73 5.16 -7.63 4.34
CA ALA A 73 4.16 -6.61 4.03
C ALA A 73 3.94 -5.63 5.19
N TYR A 74 3.82 -6.15 6.42
CA TYR A 74 3.69 -5.32 7.64
C TYR A 74 4.92 -4.44 7.84
N LYS A 75 6.13 -4.98 7.71
CA LYS A 75 7.37 -4.20 7.83
C LYS A 75 7.46 -3.07 6.80
N VAL A 76 7.03 -3.31 5.55
CA VAL A 76 6.99 -2.28 4.52
C VAL A 76 5.98 -1.18 4.85
N LEU A 77 4.79 -1.56 5.33
CA LEU A 77 3.77 -0.58 5.75
C LEU A 77 4.23 0.24 6.95
N GLU A 78 4.79 -0.42 7.97
CA GLU A 78 5.36 0.23 9.15
C GLU A 78 6.48 1.19 8.75
N TYR A 79 7.40 0.77 7.87
CA TYR A 79 8.45 1.64 7.35
C TYR A 79 7.88 2.87 6.64
N LYS A 80 6.87 2.69 5.78
CA LYS A 80 6.21 3.80 5.07
C LYS A 80 5.50 4.76 6.02
N GLN A 81 4.79 4.23 7.02
CA GLN A 81 4.13 5.03 8.04
C GLN A 81 5.15 5.83 8.85
N ASN A 82 6.21 5.19 9.33
CA ASN A 82 7.30 5.86 10.04
C ASN A 82 7.95 6.95 9.18
N LYS A 83 8.14 6.71 7.88
CA LYS A 83 8.66 7.73 6.95
C LYS A 83 7.71 8.91 6.81
N PHE A 84 6.41 8.64 6.64
CA PHE A 84 5.37 9.65 6.58
C PHE A 84 5.38 10.52 7.84
N ASP A 85 5.30 9.90 9.03
CA ASP A 85 5.22 10.59 10.31
C ASP A 85 6.46 11.46 10.56
N ASN A 86 7.66 10.91 10.27
CA ASN A 86 8.91 11.65 10.39
C ASN A 86 8.98 12.85 9.45
N ASN A 87 8.54 12.70 8.20
CA ASN A 87 8.59 13.78 7.22
C ASN A 87 7.54 14.85 7.53
N PHE A 88 6.35 14.46 7.96
CA PHE A 88 5.33 15.37 8.46
C PHE A 88 5.85 16.19 9.64
N ALA A 89 6.44 15.52 10.65
CA ALA A 89 7.02 16.19 11.81
C ALA A 89 8.12 17.19 11.43
N LYS A 90 8.97 16.85 10.44
CA LYS A 90 10.01 17.78 9.93
C LYS A 90 9.41 19.04 9.30
N ILE A 91 8.34 18.90 8.52
CA ILE A 91 7.65 20.05 7.91
C ILE A 91 7.03 20.92 9.00
N GLN A 92 6.33 20.31 9.96
CA GLN A 92 5.72 21.03 11.07
C GLN A 92 6.78 21.76 11.92
N ASN A 93 7.88 21.10 12.25
CA ASN A 93 8.98 21.71 13.00
C ASN A 93 9.61 22.88 12.23
N TYR A 94 9.75 22.77 10.91
CA TYR A 94 10.24 23.86 10.07
C TYR A 94 9.32 25.10 10.14
N ILE A 95 8.01 24.90 10.03
CA ILE A 95 7.01 25.97 10.14
C ILE A 95 7.06 26.62 11.54
N ASN A 96 7.05 25.80 12.59
CA ASN A 96 7.11 26.28 13.98
C ASN A 96 8.38 27.09 14.25
N HIS A 97 9.55 26.57 13.86
CA HIS A 97 10.81 27.30 14.02
C HIS A 97 10.79 28.66 13.31
N MET A 98 10.19 28.74 12.13
CA MET A 98 10.07 30.01 11.43
C MET A 98 9.17 30.99 12.20
N PHE A 99 8.02 30.55 12.70
CA PHE A 99 7.13 31.39 13.51
C PHE A 99 7.77 31.83 14.82
N ASP A 100 8.49 30.95 15.50
CA ASP A 100 9.19 31.26 16.74
C ASP A 100 10.29 32.29 16.49
N ASN A 101 11.09 32.11 15.42
CA ASN A 101 12.13 33.07 15.03
C ASN A 101 11.54 34.44 14.71
N LEU A 102 10.39 34.50 14.02
CA LEU A 102 9.71 35.77 13.73
C LEU A 102 9.23 36.44 15.02
N ARG A 103 8.61 35.69 15.94
CA ARG A 103 8.09 36.21 17.21
C ARG A 103 9.18 36.66 18.18
N GLN A 104 10.36 36.05 18.11
CA GLN A 104 11.52 36.42 18.93
C GLN A 104 12.36 37.55 18.32
N SER A 105 12.05 37.98 17.10
CA SER A 105 12.78 39.07 16.45
C SER A 105 12.42 40.44 17.05
N ASP A 106 13.35 41.40 16.99
CA ASP A 106 13.13 42.78 17.44
C ASP A 106 12.23 43.60 16.49
N ASN A 107 11.49 42.95 15.59
CA ASN A 107 10.61 43.61 14.63
C ASN A 107 9.27 43.99 15.28
N GLU A 108 8.60 44.98 14.69
CA GLU A 108 7.28 45.43 15.14
C GLU A 108 6.26 44.26 15.16
N PRO A 109 5.54 44.03 16.28
CA PRO A 109 4.60 42.91 16.42
C PRO A 109 3.52 42.87 15.33
N GLU A 110 3.08 44.04 14.85
CA GLU A 110 2.10 44.13 13.76
C GLU A 110 2.64 43.60 12.44
N ILE A 111 3.92 43.86 12.13
CA ILE A 111 4.59 43.34 10.94
C ILE A 111 4.72 41.81 11.05
N ILE A 112 5.16 41.31 12.21
CA ILE A 112 5.28 39.87 12.48
C ILE A 112 3.94 39.16 12.27
N ASN A 113 2.85 39.70 12.82
CA ASN A 113 1.52 39.10 12.70
C ASN A 113 1.01 39.09 11.26
N ARG A 114 1.31 40.13 10.46
CA ARG A 114 0.98 40.12 9.03
C ARG A 114 1.79 39.07 8.27
N VAL A 115 3.09 38.95 8.53
CA VAL A 115 3.95 37.95 7.88
C VAL A 115 3.46 36.54 8.19
N ILE A 116 3.16 36.24 9.46
CA ILE A 116 2.66 34.92 9.87
C ILE A 116 1.35 34.60 9.15
N ARG A 117 0.35 35.49 9.21
CA ARG A 117 -0.95 35.27 8.56
C ARG A 117 -0.81 35.04 7.07
N ARG A 118 -0.02 35.87 6.39
CA ARG A 118 0.22 35.73 4.96
C ARG A 118 0.96 34.43 4.64
N PHE A 119 1.88 33.99 5.49
CA PHE A 119 2.56 32.72 5.29
C PHE A 119 1.62 31.53 5.47
N GLU A 120 0.72 31.58 6.45
CA GLU A 120 -0.34 30.58 6.63
C GLU A 120 -1.21 30.49 5.37
N ASP A 121 -1.77 31.62 4.93
CA ASP A 121 -2.71 31.70 3.79
C ASP A 121 -2.05 31.38 2.44
N GLU A 122 -0.85 31.94 2.18
CA GLU A 122 -0.19 31.88 0.88
C GLU A 122 0.73 30.65 0.73
N ALA A 123 1.09 29.97 1.83
CA ALA A 123 2.01 28.84 1.81
C ALA A 123 1.46 27.60 2.53
N VAL A 124 1.20 27.66 3.83
CA VAL A 124 0.82 26.47 4.63
C VAL A 124 -0.46 25.84 4.11
N ASP A 125 -1.49 26.65 3.86
CA ASP A 125 -2.79 26.20 3.34
C ASP A 125 -2.73 25.70 1.90
N LYS A 126 -1.62 25.95 1.18
CA LYS A 126 -1.39 25.52 -0.20
C LYS A 126 -0.58 24.23 -0.29
N ILE A 127 -0.13 23.66 0.84
CA ILE A 127 0.52 22.35 0.84
C ILE A 127 -0.49 21.30 0.33
N PRO A 128 -0.13 20.47 -0.68
CA PRO A 128 -1.02 19.42 -1.18
C PRO A 128 -1.37 18.41 -0.08
N LYS A 129 -2.67 18.20 0.16
CA LYS A 129 -3.17 17.31 1.22
C LYS A 129 -2.97 15.82 0.89
N ASP A 130 -2.82 15.51 -0.39
CA ASP A 130 -2.64 14.18 -0.95
C ASP A 130 -1.15 13.85 -1.25
N ALA A 131 -0.23 14.71 -0.84
CA ALA A 131 1.19 14.45 -1.01
C ALA A 131 1.62 13.18 -0.25
N ASP A 132 2.26 12.25 -0.96
CA ASP A 132 2.84 11.06 -0.32
C ASP A 132 4.11 11.46 0.45
N LEU A 133 3.96 11.76 1.74
CA LEU A 133 5.08 12.10 2.63
C LEU A 133 5.93 10.89 3.05
N SER A 134 5.58 9.67 2.66
CA SER A 134 6.51 8.54 2.78
C SER A 134 7.71 8.69 1.85
N GLN A 135 7.63 9.58 0.84
CA GLN A 135 8.72 9.92 -0.07
C GLN A 135 9.49 11.17 0.41
N ASP A 136 10.80 11.05 0.59
CA ASP A 136 11.68 12.16 0.97
C ASP A 136 11.69 13.30 -0.07
N TYR A 137 11.51 12.96 -1.36
CA TYR A 137 11.40 13.92 -2.45
C TYR A 137 10.23 14.90 -2.27
N ASN A 138 9.05 14.39 -1.88
CA ASN A 138 7.87 15.23 -1.67
C ASN A 138 8.07 16.18 -0.48
N ARG A 139 8.69 15.70 0.60
CA ARG A 139 9.09 16.56 1.72
C ARG A 139 10.00 17.69 1.24
N GLU A 140 11.03 17.39 0.46
CA GLU A 140 11.99 18.39 -0.02
C GLU A 140 11.33 19.44 -0.93
N LEU A 141 10.42 19.04 -1.80
CA LEU A 141 9.64 19.97 -2.61
C LEU A 141 8.79 20.90 -1.74
N ILE A 142 8.09 20.36 -0.74
CA ILE A 142 7.27 21.15 0.19
C ILE A 142 8.15 22.13 0.98
N MET A 143 9.27 21.67 1.55
CA MET A 143 10.19 22.54 2.30
C MET A 143 10.76 23.65 1.41
N LYS A 144 11.13 23.35 0.16
CA LYS A 144 11.61 24.34 -0.80
C LYS A 144 10.54 25.37 -1.13
N PHE A 145 9.30 24.92 -1.34
CA PHE A 145 8.16 25.80 -1.57
C PHE A 145 7.93 26.73 -0.37
N LEU A 146 7.86 26.18 0.85
CA LEU A 146 7.69 26.95 2.08
C LEU A 146 8.80 28.00 2.23
N TYR A 147 10.07 27.61 2.05
CA TYR A 147 11.19 28.53 2.11
C TYR A 147 11.07 29.69 1.10
N GLN A 148 10.70 29.38 -0.15
CA GLN A 148 10.53 30.40 -1.18
C GLN A 148 9.40 31.38 -0.85
N GLN A 149 8.27 30.88 -0.34
CA GLN A 149 7.16 31.73 0.07
C GLN A 149 7.52 32.60 1.27
N ALA A 150 8.16 32.04 2.30
CA ALA A 150 8.64 32.78 3.45
C ALA A 150 9.56 33.93 3.01
N LYS A 151 10.55 33.63 2.18
CA LYS A 151 11.50 34.65 1.66
C LYS A 151 10.77 35.75 0.90
N ARG A 152 9.82 35.40 0.03
CA ARG A 152 9.03 36.38 -0.75
C ARG A 152 8.22 37.29 0.16
N ILE A 153 7.49 36.72 1.13
CA ILE A 153 6.62 37.47 2.05
C ILE A 153 7.46 38.39 2.93
N MET A 154 8.52 37.85 3.55
CA MET A 154 9.42 38.63 4.41
C MET A 154 10.09 39.79 3.64
N LYS A 155 10.50 39.57 2.38
CA LYS A 155 11.01 40.67 1.52
C LYS A 155 9.94 41.73 1.28
N SER A 156 8.69 41.33 0.99
CA SER A 156 7.61 42.29 0.75
C SER A 156 7.22 43.12 1.97
N GLU A 157 7.43 42.60 3.18
CA GLU A 157 7.17 43.31 4.44
C GLU A 157 8.42 44.03 4.97
N GLY A 158 9.51 44.09 4.19
CA GLY A 158 10.74 44.80 4.57
C GLY A 158 11.63 44.11 5.61
N LEU A 159 11.35 42.84 5.94
CA LEU A 159 12.11 42.07 6.93
C LEU A 159 13.40 41.43 6.36
N LEU A 160 13.53 41.37 5.04
CA LEU A 160 14.75 40.92 4.36
C LEU A 160 15.21 42.01 3.38
N LYS A 161 16.49 42.40 3.50
CA LYS A 161 17.16 43.27 2.52
C LYS A 161 17.61 42.44 1.31
N GLU A 162 17.80 43.11 0.17
CA GLU A 162 18.19 42.49 -1.11
C GLU A 162 19.51 41.72 -1.05
#